data_AF-A0A7J3J4Y1-F1
#
_entry.id   AF-A0A7J3J4Y1-F1
#
_cell.length_a   1.000
_cell.length_b   1.000
_cell.length_c   1.000
_cell.angle_alpha   90.00
_cell.angle_beta   90.00
_cell.angle_gamma   90.00
#
_symmetry.space_group_name_H-M   'P 1'
#
loop_
_entity.id
_entity.type
_entity.pdbx_description
1 polymer ?
#
loop_
_entity_poly.entity_id
_entity_poly.type
_entity_poly.pdbx_seq_one_letter_code
_entity_poly.pdbx_strand_id
1 'polypeptide(L)'
;MADLRAAAKQYWLEGCNIVLLRGKEPLNKWLKWQSERQNELEFEALPWNEADGFAIICGQQLHNELYIAAIDFDVKNLPEEIVAKGRVALKHLPITQMERTPSGGEHRIYLSRTKPKTVSAYHNICGLELLGEGKLCIMAPSTGYVRLNDNTPTIVQDLEAIFYEALEKAGVKVEKPAKLWFDSQELAKQPYRGKDPPCIQALLKGTQEGLRNEYGIRLASYFLNFKQYSPKTVREDILKSWNKLNNPELPTKELDAMVKSAVQGRYVYGCTDPILRSQCNGEKCPIAPKNAVKLLTPEERENAEKLLADPKMLDYVVKFGRRRLIGEDNVLQTNFVIICSGQTKYPVSCILSGFSGSGKNESFRAVKLLIPSEWLFEFTTSTPEAVKHIPEEFTGTLVIYEISRLESKT
;
A
#
# COMPACT_ATOMS: atom_id res chain seq x y z
N MET A 1 38.35 -2.97 0.31
CA MET A 1 36.89 -2.92 0.17
C MET A 1 36.51 -4.06 -0.76
N ALA A 2 35.74 -5.05 -0.28
CA ALA A 2 34.95 -5.85 -1.22
C ALA A 2 34.17 -4.85 -2.07
N ASP A 3 34.17 -5.00 -3.39
CA ASP A 3 33.64 -4.00 -4.30
C ASP A 3 32.18 -3.68 -3.92
N LEU A 4 31.96 -2.50 -3.34
CA LEU A 4 30.67 -2.00 -2.87
C LEU A 4 29.62 -2.13 -3.98
N ARG A 5 30.06 -1.86 -5.21
CA ARG A 5 29.26 -1.97 -6.41
C ARG A 5 28.91 -3.41 -6.75
N ALA A 6 29.86 -4.34 -6.63
CA ALA A 6 29.58 -5.75 -6.86
C ALA A 6 28.55 -6.31 -5.86
N ALA A 7 28.68 -5.96 -4.57
CA ALA A 7 27.71 -6.38 -3.54
C ALA A 7 26.32 -5.79 -3.79
N ALA A 8 26.24 -4.49 -4.07
CA ALA A 8 24.98 -3.84 -4.41
C ALA A 8 24.35 -4.39 -5.70
N LYS A 9 25.18 -4.74 -6.70
CA LYS A 9 24.73 -5.35 -7.96
C LYS A 9 24.05 -6.72 -7.73
N GLN A 10 24.50 -7.50 -6.74
CA GLN A 10 23.83 -8.77 -6.40
C GLN A 10 22.38 -8.53 -5.95
N TYR A 11 22.17 -7.62 -5.00
CA TYR A 11 20.82 -7.24 -4.58
C TYR A 11 19.99 -6.65 -5.73
N TRP A 12 20.61 -5.82 -6.56
CA TRP A 12 19.94 -5.28 -7.74
C TRP A 12 19.48 -6.40 -8.69
N LEU A 13 20.32 -7.41 -8.97
CA LEU A 13 19.93 -8.54 -9.82
C LEU A 13 18.76 -9.36 -9.23
N GLU A 14 18.63 -9.41 -7.91
CA GLU A 14 17.51 -10.05 -7.22
C GLU A 14 16.19 -9.24 -7.27
N GLY A 15 16.27 -7.97 -7.68
CA GLY A 15 15.12 -7.09 -7.84
C GLY A 15 15.08 -5.91 -6.86
N CYS A 16 16.07 -5.77 -5.97
CA CYS A 16 16.15 -4.61 -5.07
C CYS A 16 16.52 -3.34 -5.84
N ASN A 17 15.93 -2.22 -5.46
CA ASN A 17 16.48 -0.91 -5.80
C ASN A 17 17.60 -0.55 -4.85
N ILE A 18 18.63 0.11 -5.37
CA ILE A 18 19.85 0.45 -4.64
C ILE A 18 19.92 1.96 -4.43
N VAL A 19 20.19 2.36 -3.20
CA VAL A 19 20.41 3.75 -2.80
C VAL A 19 21.84 3.89 -2.31
N LEU A 20 22.65 4.73 -2.95
CA LEU A 20 24.00 5.02 -2.49
C LEU A 20 24.00 6.01 -1.34
N LEU A 21 24.95 5.84 -0.44
CA LEU A 21 25.09 6.61 0.79
C LEU A 21 26.49 7.21 0.87
N ARG A 22 26.58 8.39 1.49
CA ARG A 22 27.81 8.91 2.09
C ARG A 22 27.54 9.12 3.57
N GLY A 23 28.25 8.37 4.42
CA GLY A 23 27.90 8.18 5.81
C GLY A 23 26.54 7.48 5.95
N LYS A 24 25.54 8.21 6.47
CA LYS A 24 24.16 7.71 6.60
C LYS A 24 23.16 8.45 5.68
N GLU A 25 23.65 9.36 4.85
CA GLU A 25 22.82 10.22 4.01
C GLU A 25 22.73 9.69 2.57
N PRO A 26 21.52 9.56 2.00
CA PRO A 26 21.31 9.24 0.59
C PRO A 26 21.93 10.26 -0.35
N LEU A 27 22.69 9.79 -1.34
CA LEU A 27 23.26 10.63 -2.40
C LEU A 27 22.24 10.99 -3.49
N ASN A 28 21.09 10.31 -3.53
CA ASN A 28 20.06 10.52 -4.54
C ASN A 28 18.66 10.48 -3.93
N LYS A 29 17.71 11.20 -4.57
CA LYS A 29 16.29 11.07 -4.24
C LYS A 29 15.82 9.67 -4.63
N TRP A 30 15.43 8.87 -3.64
CA TRP A 30 15.09 7.46 -3.80
C TRP A 30 13.59 7.18 -3.65
N LEU A 31 12.77 8.16 -3.26
CA LEU A 31 11.34 7.97 -2.98
C LEU A 31 10.58 7.31 -4.14
N LYS A 32 10.89 7.69 -5.39
CA LYS A 32 10.29 7.08 -6.60
C LYS A 32 10.53 5.56 -6.68
N TRP A 33 11.68 5.10 -6.18
CA TRP A 33 12.06 3.69 -6.16
C TRP A 33 11.35 2.87 -5.08
N GLN A 34 10.43 3.47 -4.31
CA GLN A 34 9.50 2.70 -3.48
C GLN A 34 8.40 2.04 -4.32
N SER A 35 8.04 2.64 -5.46
CA SER A 35 6.98 2.17 -6.37
C SER A 35 7.51 1.74 -7.73
N GLU A 36 8.69 2.21 -8.14
CA GLU A 36 9.28 1.96 -9.45
C GLU A 36 10.53 1.10 -9.37
N ARG A 37 10.76 0.25 -10.38
CA ARG A 37 11.99 -0.54 -10.49
C ARG A 37 13.10 0.31 -11.12
N GLN A 38 14.25 0.39 -10.45
CA GLN A 38 15.48 0.96 -10.98
C GLN A 38 15.97 0.13 -12.17
N ASN A 39 16.06 0.76 -13.35
CA ASN A 39 16.59 0.10 -14.54
C ASN A 39 18.13 0.08 -14.55
N GLU A 40 18.72 -0.64 -15.50
CA GLU A 40 20.19 -0.81 -15.57
C GLU A 40 20.91 0.52 -15.80
N LEU A 41 20.39 1.39 -16.68
CA LEU A 41 20.99 2.71 -16.92
C LEU A 41 20.98 3.57 -15.64
N GLU A 42 19.89 3.53 -14.87
CA GLU A 42 19.81 4.24 -13.59
C GLU A 42 20.78 3.69 -12.55
N PHE A 43 20.94 2.37 -12.46
CA PHE A 43 21.90 1.74 -11.53
C PHE A 43 23.36 2.06 -11.90
N GLU A 44 23.68 1.99 -13.19
CA GLU A 44 25.01 2.28 -13.72
C GLU A 44 25.38 3.76 -13.59
N ALA A 45 24.39 4.67 -13.65
CA ALA A 45 24.57 6.10 -13.49
C ALA A 45 24.66 6.59 -12.03
N LEU A 46 24.53 5.71 -11.04
CA LEU A 46 24.67 6.09 -9.63
C LEU A 46 26.10 6.64 -9.35
N PRO A 47 26.26 7.61 -8.41
CA PRO A 47 27.54 8.24 -8.11
C PRO A 47 28.45 7.33 -7.24
N TRP A 48 28.89 6.21 -7.81
CA TRP A 48 29.66 5.17 -7.09
C TRP A 48 30.98 5.67 -6.49
N ASN A 49 31.65 6.60 -7.16
CA ASN A 49 32.90 7.22 -6.69
C ASN A 49 32.71 8.11 -5.46
N GLU A 50 31.46 8.50 -5.17
CA GLU A 50 31.12 9.36 -4.06
C GLU A 50 30.65 8.60 -2.82
N ALA A 51 30.25 7.35 -3.00
CA ALA A 51 29.60 6.54 -1.99
C ALA A 51 30.61 5.81 -1.09
N ASP A 52 30.30 5.77 0.20
CA ASP A 52 30.99 4.93 1.19
C ASP A 52 30.07 3.81 1.72
N GLY A 53 28.85 3.72 1.18
CA GLY A 53 27.85 2.73 1.52
C GLY A 53 26.71 2.62 0.49
N PHE A 54 25.89 1.59 0.66
CA PHE A 54 24.62 1.42 -0.04
C PHE A 54 23.54 0.88 0.91
N ALA A 55 22.30 1.17 0.58
CA ALA A 55 21.12 0.60 1.21
C ALA A 55 20.20 -0.04 0.18
N ILE A 56 19.44 -1.01 0.66
CA ILE A 56 18.26 -1.56 -0.02
C ILE A 56 16.99 -0.85 0.49
N ILE A 57 15.95 -0.84 -0.33
CA ILE A 57 14.62 -0.36 0.07
C ILE A 57 13.82 -1.53 0.63
N CYS A 58 13.49 -1.48 1.92
CA CYS A 58 12.70 -2.51 2.58
C CYS A 58 11.20 -2.40 2.21
N GLY A 59 10.52 -3.55 2.25
CA GLY A 59 9.14 -3.72 1.82
C GLY A 59 8.95 -3.75 0.29
N GLN A 60 10.03 -3.72 -0.49
CA GLN A 60 9.98 -3.86 -1.95
C GLN A 60 9.80 -5.33 -2.35
N GLN A 61 8.96 -5.58 -3.36
CA GLN A 61 8.81 -6.90 -3.96
C GLN A 61 9.96 -7.19 -4.93
N LEU A 62 10.58 -8.36 -4.77
CA LEU A 62 11.68 -8.86 -5.59
C LEU A 62 11.17 -9.64 -6.81
N HIS A 63 12.08 -10.06 -7.69
CA HIS A 63 11.73 -10.86 -8.87
C HIS A 63 11.08 -12.21 -8.52
N ASN A 64 11.34 -12.74 -7.33
CA ASN A 64 10.76 -13.98 -6.82
C ASN A 64 9.42 -13.79 -6.09
N GLU A 65 8.79 -12.62 -6.25
CA GLU A 65 7.52 -12.24 -5.63
C GLU A 65 7.53 -12.11 -4.09
N LEU A 66 8.70 -12.25 -3.45
CA LEU A 66 8.88 -12.04 -2.01
C LEU A 66 9.26 -10.58 -1.71
N TYR A 67 9.03 -10.16 -0.46
CA TYR A 67 9.36 -8.84 0.03
C TYR A 67 10.62 -8.86 0.89
N ILE A 68 11.59 -8.01 0.60
CA ILE A 68 12.81 -7.91 1.42
C ILE A 68 12.60 -6.95 2.60
N ALA A 69 13.05 -7.34 3.79
CA ALA A 69 12.97 -6.51 5.00
C ALA A 69 14.05 -6.92 6.00
N ALA A 70 14.26 -6.09 7.03
CA ALA A 70 15.23 -6.38 8.07
C ALA A 70 14.66 -6.11 9.47
N ILE A 71 15.12 -6.87 10.45
CA ILE A 71 14.97 -6.52 11.86
C ILE A 71 16.29 -5.85 12.28
N ASP A 72 16.21 -4.60 12.73
CA ASP A 72 17.35 -3.82 13.22
C ASP A 72 17.39 -3.87 14.75
N PHE A 73 18.55 -4.25 15.27
CA PHE A 73 18.83 -4.28 16.70
C PHE A 73 19.89 -3.24 17.02
N ASP A 74 19.49 -2.17 17.71
CA ASP A 74 20.40 -1.15 18.20
C ASP A 74 20.86 -1.44 19.64
N VAL A 75 22.07 -1.00 19.94
CA VAL A 75 22.70 -1.10 21.27
C VAL A 75 23.24 0.25 21.74
N LYS A 76 23.31 1.25 20.86
CA LYS A 76 23.93 2.54 21.16
C LYS A 76 22.94 3.47 21.83
N ASN A 77 23.40 4.14 22.88
CA ASN A 77 22.60 5.08 23.68
C ASN A 77 21.34 4.43 24.32
N LEU A 78 21.31 3.11 24.47
CA LEU A 78 20.22 2.39 25.11
C LEU A 78 20.68 1.82 26.46
N PRO A 79 19.82 1.86 27.50
CA PRO A 79 20.07 1.17 28.76
C PRO A 79 20.38 -0.32 28.60
N GLU A 80 21.25 -0.86 29.45
CA GLU A 80 21.68 -2.27 29.39
C GLU A 80 20.49 -3.25 29.49
N GLU A 81 19.48 -2.92 30.29
CA GLU A 81 18.25 -3.71 30.43
C GLU A 81 17.44 -3.81 29.12
N ILE A 82 17.39 -2.73 28.33
CA ILE A 82 16.71 -2.68 27.03
C ILE A 82 17.48 -3.54 26.03
N VAL A 83 18.80 -3.41 26.01
CA VAL A 83 19.70 -4.21 25.15
C VAL A 83 19.60 -5.70 25.51
N ALA A 84 19.62 -6.04 26.80
CA ALA A 84 19.49 -7.42 27.27
C ALA A 84 18.15 -8.04 26.83
N LYS A 85 17.06 -7.27 26.91
CA LYS A 85 15.73 -7.69 26.46
C LYS A 85 15.67 -7.95 24.96
N GLY A 86 16.27 -7.07 24.16
CA GLY A 86 16.43 -7.28 22.71
C GLY A 86 17.20 -8.55 22.39
N ARG A 87 18.30 -8.82 23.08
CA ARG A 87 19.06 -10.07 22.92
C ARG A 87 18.25 -11.32 23.22
N VAL A 88 17.30 -11.27 24.16
CA VAL A 88 16.36 -12.37 24.41
C VAL A 88 15.41 -12.55 23.23
N ALA A 89 14.80 -11.46 22.73
CA ALA A 89 13.91 -11.52 21.57
C ALA A 89 14.62 -12.07 20.32
N LEU A 90 15.87 -11.66 20.08
CA LEU A 90 16.68 -12.16 18.96
C LEU A 90 16.89 -13.68 18.96
N LYS A 91 16.84 -14.36 20.12
CA LYS A 91 16.97 -15.83 20.21
C LYS A 91 15.74 -16.57 19.69
N HIS A 92 14.60 -15.87 19.57
CA HIS A 92 13.35 -16.44 19.09
C HIS A 92 13.09 -16.17 17.60
N LEU A 93 13.98 -15.41 16.95
CA LEU A 93 13.93 -15.18 15.51
C LEU A 93 14.63 -16.31 14.75
N PRO A 94 14.16 -16.68 13.55
CA PRO A 94 14.89 -17.59 12.68
C PRO A 94 16.28 -17.06 12.36
N ILE A 95 17.27 -17.95 12.32
CA ILE A 95 18.61 -17.66 11.80
C ILE A 95 18.47 -17.22 10.34
N THR A 96 19.22 -16.20 9.95
CA THR A 96 19.15 -15.60 8.62
C THR A 96 20.48 -14.93 8.26
N GLN A 97 20.57 -14.21 7.15
CA GLN A 97 21.66 -13.29 6.87
C GLN A 97 21.77 -12.23 7.97
N MET A 98 22.94 -12.15 8.62
CA MET A 98 23.19 -11.22 9.72
C MET A 98 24.34 -10.28 9.39
N GLU A 99 24.19 -9.02 9.77
CA GLU A 99 25.22 -8.00 9.59
C GLU A 99 25.36 -7.17 10.86
N ARG A 100 26.59 -6.89 11.27
CA ARG A 100 26.89 -6.00 12.39
C ARG A 100 26.85 -4.56 11.92
N THR A 101 26.17 -3.71 12.67
CA THR A 101 26.12 -2.26 12.42
C THR A 101 27.35 -1.56 13.02
N PRO A 102 27.69 -0.33 12.57
CA PRO A 102 28.83 0.43 13.10
C PRO A 102 28.76 0.69 14.60
N SER A 103 27.56 0.61 15.18
CA SER A 103 27.32 0.86 16.60
C SER A 103 27.41 -0.40 17.47
N GLY A 104 27.70 -1.56 16.87
CA GLY A 104 27.75 -2.86 17.56
C GLY A 104 26.41 -3.59 17.63
N GLY A 105 25.36 -3.04 16.99
CA GLY A 105 24.07 -3.67 16.78
C GLY A 105 24.07 -4.67 15.63
N GLU A 106 22.89 -5.15 15.24
CA GLU A 106 22.71 -6.17 14.19
C GLU A 106 21.55 -5.83 13.24
N HIS A 107 21.76 -5.96 11.94
CA HIS A 107 20.69 -6.15 10.96
C HIS A 107 20.48 -7.64 10.71
N ARG A 108 19.23 -8.10 10.73
CA ARG A 108 18.83 -9.46 10.34
C ARG A 108 17.87 -9.41 9.17
N ILE A 109 18.32 -9.87 8.01
CA ILE A 109 17.64 -9.65 6.73
C ILE A 109 16.76 -10.86 6.41
N TYR A 110 15.53 -10.66 5.94
CA TYR A 110 14.57 -11.72 5.65
C TYR A 110 13.86 -11.48 4.31
N LEU A 111 13.29 -12.55 3.75
CA LEU A 111 12.34 -12.49 2.66
C LEU A 111 10.96 -12.90 3.17
N SER A 112 9.95 -12.04 3.03
CA SER A 112 8.59 -12.31 3.51
C SER A 112 7.62 -12.53 2.36
N ARG A 113 6.64 -13.42 2.53
CA ARG A 113 5.54 -13.60 1.56
C ARG A 113 4.45 -12.53 1.69
N THR A 114 4.29 -11.96 2.88
CA THR A 114 3.43 -10.80 3.14
C THR A 114 4.29 -9.54 3.16
N LYS A 115 3.81 -8.45 2.55
CA LYS A 115 4.53 -7.16 2.56
C LYS A 115 4.65 -6.63 4.01
N PRO A 116 5.87 -6.55 4.57
CA PRO A 116 6.06 -6.13 5.95
C PRO A 116 6.00 -4.60 6.07
N LYS A 117 5.27 -4.11 7.06
CA LYS A 117 5.25 -2.72 7.50
C LYS A 117 6.41 -2.43 8.43
N THR A 118 6.79 -1.17 8.48
CA THR A 118 7.76 -0.69 9.46
C THR A 118 7.16 -0.64 10.86
N VAL A 119 7.89 -1.14 11.85
CA VAL A 119 7.51 -1.09 13.27
C VAL A 119 8.69 -0.56 14.10
N SER A 120 8.65 0.74 14.45
CA SER A 120 9.69 1.40 15.25
C SER A 120 9.34 1.56 16.74
N ALA A 121 8.15 1.12 17.16
CA ALA A 121 7.64 1.36 18.51
C ALA A 121 8.46 0.69 19.63
N TYR A 122 9.33 -0.28 19.31
CA TYR A 122 10.04 -1.10 20.28
C TYR A 122 11.52 -0.77 20.45
N HIS A 123 12.03 0.26 19.77
CA HIS A 123 13.42 0.72 19.90
C HIS A 123 13.76 1.07 21.35
N ASN A 124 12.96 1.94 21.98
CA ASN A 124 13.16 2.34 23.37
C ASN A 124 12.67 1.30 24.40
N ILE A 125 12.20 0.13 23.96
CA ILE A 125 11.66 -0.92 24.85
C ILE A 125 12.58 -2.14 24.88
N CYS A 126 13.14 -2.51 23.73
CA CYS A 126 14.04 -3.66 23.60
C CYS A 126 15.10 -3.49 22.52
N GLY A 127 15.36 -2.26 22.05
CA GLY A 127 16.37 -1.97 21.04
C GLY A 127 16.04 -2.51 19.64
N LEU A 128 14.80 -2.95 19.39
CA LEU A 128 14.42 -3.59 18.14
C LEU A 128 13.46 -2.74 17.31
N GLU A 129 13.71 -2.71 16.01
CA GLU A 129 12.79 -2.19 14.99
C GLU A 129 12.61 -3.21 13.85
N LEU A 130 11.43 -3.22 13.25
CA LEU A 130 11.21 -3.88 11.96
C LEU A 130 11.30 -2.83 10.85
N LEU A 131 12.31 -2.95 9.99
CA LEU A 131 12.48 -2.15 8.77
C LEU A 131 11.71 -2.83 7.63
N GLY A 132 10.48 -2.35 7.42
CA GLY A 132 9.59 -2.80 6.35
C GLY A 132 9.42 -1.71 5.29
N GLU A 133 8.21 -1.58 4.75
CA GLU A 133 7.86 -0.56 3.76
C GLU A 133 8.33 0.85 4.17
N GLY A 134 8.94 1.54 3.20
CA GLY A 134 9.35 2.94 3.30
C GLY A 134 10.61 3.18 4.12
N LYS A 135 11.36 2.13 4.49
CA LYS A 135 12.64 2.25 5.18
C LYS A 135 13.81 1.77 4.33
N LEU A 136 14.96 2.38 4.56
CA LEU A 136 16.24 1.93 4.03
C LEU A 136 16.92 1.02 5.03
N CYS A 137 17.51 -0.07 4.56
CA CYS A 137 18.42 -0.90 5.34
C CYS A 137 19.82 -0.79 4.74
N ILE A 138 20.76 -0.20 5.49
CA ILE A 138 22.16 -0.09 5.09
C ILE A 138 22.80 -1.48 5.15
N MET A 139 23.51 -1.86 4.09
CA MET A 139 24.01 -3.21 3.89
C MET A 139 25.54 -3.26 3.90
N ALA A 140 26.12 -4.37 4.33
CA ALA A 140 27.54 -4.65 4.11
C ALA A 140 27.84 -4.77 2.59
N PRO A 141 29.00 -4.29 2.10
CA PRO A 141 30.17 -3.82 2.85
C PRO A 141 30.23 -2.29 3.01
N SER A 142 29.10 -1.61 3.25
CA SER A 142 29.11 -0.17 3.61
C SER A 142 30.03 0.11 4.79
N THR A 143 30.54 1.34 4.88
CA THR A 143 31.51 1.74 5.91
C THR A 143 30.99 1.44 7.32
N GLY A 144 31.73 0.58 8.03
CA GLY A 144 31.41 0.13 9.40
C GLY A 144 30.40 -1.02 9.49
N TYR A 145 29.77 -1.43 8.39
CA TYR A 145 28.88 -2.59 8.33
C TYR A 145 29.67 -3.85 7.96
N VAL A 146 29.45 -4.93 8.70
CA VAL A 146 30.21 -6.18 8.51
C VAL A 146 29.27 -7.36 8.48
N ARG A 147 29.32 -8.15 7.40
CA ARG A 147 28.57 -9.41 7.31
C ARG A 147 29.09 -10.41 8.35
N LEU A 148 28.18 -10.97 9.14
CA LEU A 148 28.50 -11.86 10.27
C LEU A 148 28.43 -13.35 9.90
N ASN A 149 27.76 -13.70 8.82
CA ASN A 149 27.62 -15.07 8.34
C ASN A 149 27.43 -15.15 6.82
N ASP A 150 27.54 -16.35 6.28
CA ASP A 150 27.35 -16.69 4.86
C ASP A 150 25.91 -17.09 4.52
N ASN A 151 25.00 -17.08 5.49
CA ASN A 151 23.58 -17.34 5.27
C ASN A 151 22.99 -16.34 4.27
N THR A 152 22.09 -16.83 3.42
CA THR A 152 21.18 -16.00 2.64
C THR A 152 19.98 -15.56 3.50
N PRO A 153 19.22 -14.54 3.07
CA PRO A 153 17.98 -14.17 3.75
C PRO A 153 16.99 -15.33 3.84
N THR A 154 16.56 -15.66 5.06
CA THR A 154 15.57 -16.71 5.35
C THR A 154 14.19 -16.28 4.88
N ILE A 155 13.50 -17.18 4.20
CA ILE A 155 12.13 -16.98 3.72
C ILE A 155 11.14 -17.26 4.86
N VAL A 156 10.23 -16.33 5.10
CA VAL A 156 9.18 -16.43 6.13
C VAL A 156 7.80 -16.10 5.55
N GLN A 157 6.75 -16.65 6.15
CA GLN A 157 5.38 -16.36 5.71
C GLN A 157 5.00 -14.89 5.99
N ASP A 158 5.24 -14.43 7.22
CA ASP A 158 4.87 -13.10 7.70
C ASP A 158 5.93 -12.64 8.71
N LEU A 159 6.75 -11.66 8.32
CA LEU A 159 7.83 -11.17 9.17
C LEU A 159 7.31 -10.32 10.33
N GLU A 160 6.21 -9.59 10.15
CA GLU A 160 5.58 -8.82 11.24
C GLU A 160 5.10 -9.78 12.34
N ALA A 161 4.44 -10.87 11.95
CA ALA A 161 3.97 -11.87 12.91
C ALA A 161 5.12 -12.50 13.71
N ILE A 162 6.21 -12.90 13.03
CA ILE A 162 7.41 -13.45 13.67
C ILE A 162 8.07 -12.43 14.60
N PHE A 163 8.16 -11.18 14.17
CA PHE A 163 8.70 -10.10 14.98
C PHE A 163 7.90 -9.94 16.28
N TYR A 164 6.57 -9.86 16.19
CA TYR A 164 5.72 -9.77 17.37
C TYR A 164 5.79 -10.99 18.28
N GLU A 165 5.84 -12.20 17.72
CA GLU A 165 5.99 -13.43 18.50
C GLU A 165 7.32 -13.45 19.27
N ALA A 166 8.42 -13.01 18.64
CA ALA A 166 9.72 -12.91 19.30
C ALA A 166 9.72 -11.89 20.46
N LEU A 167 9.04 -10.75 20.27
CA LEU A 167 8.86 -9.75 21.33
C LEU A 167 8.03 -10.31 22.50
N GLU A 168 6.90 -10.97 22.22
CA GLU A 168 6.05 -11.59 23.24
C GLU A 168 6.83 -12.64 24.05
N LYS A 169 7.61 -13.50 23.39
CA LYS A 169 8.47 -14.50 24.06
C LYS A 169 9.58 -13.89 24.91
N ALA A 170 10.02 -12.67 24.59
CA ALA A 170 10.96 -11.90 25.41
C ALA A 170 10.29 -11.10 26.54
N GLY A 171 8.98 -11.27 26.77
CA GLY A 171 8.23 -10.55 27.78
C GLY A 171 8.07 -9.06 27.48
N VAL A 172 8.10 -8.68 26.19
CA VAL A 172 7.73 -7.34 25.73
C VAL A 172 6.23 -7.31 25.52
N LYS A 173 5.55 -6.32 26.13
CA LYS A 173 4.12 -6.11 25.89
C LYS A 173 3.94 -5.53 24.49
N VAL A 174 3.31 -6.31 23.62
CA VAL A 174 3.09 -5.92 22.23
C VAL A 174 1.70 -5.32 22.07
N GLU A 175 1.65 -4.05 21.71
CA GLU A 175 0.45 -3.42 21.14
C GLU A 175 0.43 -3.65 19.63
N LYS A 176 -0.16 -4.76 19.19
CA LYS A 176 -0.38 -5.01 17.76
C LYS A 176 -1.31 -3.90 17.24
N PRO A 177 -1.02 -3.28 16.08
CA PRO A 177 -2.00 -2.39 15.46
C PRO A 177 -3.31 -3.17 15.34
N ALA A 178 -4.40 -2.60 15.86
CA ALA A 178 -5.69 -3.27 15.88
C ALA A 178 -6.00 -3.73 14.46
N LYS A 179 -6.25 -5.04 14.26
CA LYS A 179 -6.78 -5.53 13.00
C LYS A 179 -8.01 -4.67 12.69
N LEU A 180 -7.98 -3.99 11.56
CA LEU A 180 -9.07 -3.12 11.14
C LEU A 180 -10.09 -3.97 10.39
N TRP A 181 -11.36 -3.74 10.66
CA TRP A 181 -12.42 -4.42 9.93
C TRP A 181 -12.33 -4.06 8.45
N PHE A 182 -12.21 -5.08 7.61
CA PHE A 182 -12.02 -4.92 6.16
C PHE A 182 -10.86 -3.99 5.80
N ASP A 183 -9.83 -3.98 6.63
CA ASP A 183 -8.60 -3.20 6.45
C ASP A 183 -8.85 -1.68 6.37
N SER A 184 -9.97 -1.18 6.93
CA SER A 184 -10.37 0.23 6.88
C SER A 184 -10.40 0.89 8.27
N GLN A 185 -9.65 2.00 8.41
CA GLN A 185 -9.61 2.80 9.63
C GLN A 185 -10.94 3.53 9.92
N GLU A 186 -11.68 3.91 8.88
CA GLU A 186 -12.97 4.59 9.04
C GLU A 186 -14.05 3.65 9.57
N LEU A 187 -14.06 2.42 9.08
CA LEU A 187 -15.06 1.41 9.46
C LEU A 187 -14.83 0.86 10.88
N ALA A 188 -13.65 1.07 11.45
CA ALA A 188 -13.35 0.68 12.83
C ALA A 188 -13.92 1.65 13.89
N LYS A 189 -14.36 2.86 13.50
CA LYS A 189 -14.80 3.91 14.44
C LYS A 189 -16.24 3.74 14.93
N GLN A 190 -17.10 3.13 14.13
CA GLN A 190 -18.54 3.01 14.43
C GLN A 190 -19.14 1.71 13.89
N PRO A 191 -20.24 1.21 14.48
CA PRO A 191 -20.88 -0.01 14.04
C PRO A 191 -21.35 0.12 12.58
N TYR A 192 -20.99 -0.82 11.73
CA TYR A 192 -21.42 -0.76 10.34
C TYR A 192 -22.91 -1.10 10.21
N ARG A 193 -23.66 -0.26 9.48
CA ARG A 193 -25.11 -0.40 9.26
C ARG A 193 -25.50 -0.56 7.79
N GLY A 194 -24.52 -0.53 6.89
CA GLY A 194 -24.77 -0.70 5.46
C GLY A 194 -25.07 -2.15 5.06
N LYS A 195 -25.20 -2.37 3.75
CA LYS A 195 -25.42 -3.70 3.15
C LYS A 195 -24.23 -4.62 3.44
N ASP A 196 -24.52 -5.90 3.65
CA ASP A 196 -23.48 -6.91 3.87
C ASP A 196 -22.56 -7.00 2.63
N PRO A 197 -21.23 -7.06 2.81
CA PRO A 197 -20.30 -7.25 1.70
C PRO A 197 -20.54 -8.56 0.95
N PRO A 198 -20.20 -8.64 -0.35
CA PRO A 198 -20.38 -9.85 -1.15
C PRO A 198 -19.77 -11.11 -0.52
N CYS A 199 -18.60 -11.00 0.12
CA CYS A 199 -17.97 -12.12 0.81
C CYS A 199 -18.83 -12.65 1.98
N ILE A 200 -19.44 -11.75 2.77
CA ILE A 200 -20.36 -12.14 3.87
C ILE A 200 -21.66 -12.72 3.30
N GLN A 201 -22.21 -12.12 2.25
CA GLN A 201 -23.41 -12.62 1.57
C GLN A 201 -23.18 -14.03 0.99
N ALA A 202 -21.99 -14.33 0.51
CA ALA A 202 -21.63 -15.66 0.04
C ALA A 202 -21.58 -16.66 1.19
N LEU A 203 -20.95 -16.33 2.32
CA LEU A 203 -20.94 -17.23 3.49
C LEU A 203 -22.36 -17.51 4.01
N LEU A 204 -23.25 -16.52 3.98
CA LEU A 204 -24.65 -16.64 4.42
C LEU A 204 -25.46 -17.67 3.61
N LYS A 205 -24.98 -18.14 2.46
CA LYS A 205 -25.64 -19.18 1.65
C LYS A 205 -25.47 -20.61 2.19
N GLY A 206 -24.70 -20.78 3.27
CA GLY A 206 -24.36 -22.09 3.81
C GLY A 206 -23.17 -22.73 3.11
N THR A 207 -22.69 -23.85 3.66
CA THR A 207 -21.55 -24.60 3.12
C THR A 207 -21.65 -26.10 3.42
N GLN A 208 -20.80 -26.88 2.74
CA GLN A 208 -20.62 -28.31 3.00
C GLN A 208 -19.71 -28.56 4.22
N GLU A 209 -19.66 -29.82 4.67
CA GLU A 209 -18.73 -30.31 5.67
C GLU A 209 -17.27 -29.87 5.42
N GLY A 210 -16.53 -29.57 6.49
CA GLY A 210 -15.14 -29.07 6.45
C GLY A 210 -15.01 -27.56 6.63
N LEU A 211 -15.92 -26.74 6.08
CA LEU A 211 -15.82 -25.27 6.15
C LEU A 211 -16.83 -24.60 7.09
N ARG A 212 -17.79 -25.36 7.63
CA ARG A 212 -18.90 -24.83 8.45
C ARG A 212 -18.39 -24.03 9.66
N ASN A 213 -17.42 -24.57 10.41
CA ASN A 213 -16.88 -23.87 11.59
C ASN A 213 -16.16 -22.58 11.20
N GLU A 214 -15.38 -22.61 10.12
CA GLU A 214 -14.67 -21.45 9.60
C GLU A 214 -15.63 -20.35 9.09
N TYR A 215 -16.72 -20.74 8.43
CA TYR A 215 -17.74 -19.79 7.98
C TYR A 215 -18.52 -19.23 9.16
N GLY A 216 -18.92 -20.10 10.08
CA GLY A 216 -19.70 -19.76 11.26
C GLY A 216 -18.99 -18.77 12.17
N ILE A 217 -17.69 -18.96 12.45
CA ILE A 217 -16.93 -18.01 13.28
C ILE A 217 -16.77 -16.64 12.60
N ARG A 218 -16.57 -16.59 11.27
CA ARG A 218 -16.48 -15.33 10.51
C ARG A 218 -17.80 -14.58 10.51
N LEU A 219 -18.91 -15.28 10.31
CA LEU A 219 -20.25 -14.71 10.40
C LEU A 219 -20.54 -14.21 11.82
N ALA A 220 -20.26 -15.02 12.84
CA ALA A 220 -20.44 -14.64 14.24
C ALA A 220 -19.65 -13.37 14.57
N SER A 221 -18.36 -13.33 14.24
CA SER A 221 -17.50 -12.17 14.46
C SER A 221 -17.98 -10.95 13.67
N TYR A 222 -18.41 -11.10 12.41
CA TYR A 222 -18.96 -10.00 11.63
C TYR A 222 -20.20 -9.38 12.32
N PHE A 223 -21.19 -10.18 12.69
CA PHE A 223 -22.41 -9.64 13.27
C PHE A 223 -22.24 -9.13 14.71
N LEU A 224 -21.42 -9.82 15.53
CA LEU A 224 -21.16 -9.43 16.91
C LEU A 224 -20.22 -8.24 17.02
N ASN A 225 -19.10 -8.24 16.30
CA ASN A 225 -18.00 -7.32 16.56
C ASN A 225 -18.01 -6.14 15.57
N PHE A 226 -18.41 -6.37 14.32
CA PHE A 226 -18.48 -5.30 13.31
C PHE A 226 -19.86 -4.61 13.26
N LYS A 227 -20.94 -5.40 13.22
CA LYS A 227 -22.31 -4.85 13.30
C LYS A 227 -22.79 -4.61 14.73
N GLN A 228 -22.12 -5.13 15.76
CA GLN A 228 -22.53 -4.94 17.16
C GLN A 228 -23.97 -5.37 17.44
N TYR A 229 -24.39 -6.49 16.87
CA TYR A 229 -25.66 -7.12 17.22
C TYR A 229 -25.53 -7.86 18.55
N SER A 230 -26.66 -8.02 19.25
CA SER A 230 -26.66 -8.74 20.53
C SER A 230 -26.29 -10.22 20.32
N PRO A 231 -25.58 -10.87 21.26
CA PRO A 231 -25.28 -12.30 21.16
C PRO A 231 -26.50 -13.18 20.97
N LYS A 232 -27.63 -12.80 21.58
CA LYS A 232 -28.91 -13.49 21.41
C LYS A 232 -29.40 -13.42 19.96
N THR A 233 -29.39 -12.24 19.36
CA THR A 233 -29.78 -12.03 17.95
C THR A 233 -28.90 -12.82 17.00
N VAL A 234 -27.58 -12.76 17.19
CA VAL A 234 -26.65 -13.49 16.32
C VAL A 234 -26.85 -15.00 16.43
N ARG A 235 -27.08 -15.51 17.64
CA ARG A 235 -27.33 -16.93 17.89
C ARG A 235 -28.67 -17.40 17.31
N GLU A 236 -29.77 -16.76 17.71
CA GLU A 236 -31.13 -17.22 17.38
C GLU A 236 -31.58 -16.90 15.97
N ASP A 237 -31.25 -15.71 15.47
CA ASP A 237 -31.86 -15.21 14.24
C ASP A 237 -30.94 -15.46 13.05
N ILE A 238 -29.62 -15.29 13.24
CA ILE A 238 -28.65 -15.35 12.15
C ILE A 238 -28.04 -16.75 12.02
N LEU A 239 -27.27 -17.21 13.01
CA LEU A 239 -26.53 -18.46 12.91
C LEU A 239 -27.45 -19.68 12.83
N LYS A 240 -28.57 -19.69 13.56
CA LYS A 240 -29.56 -20.76 13.48
C LYS A 240 -30.21 -20.85 12.09
N SER A 241 -30.50 -19.71 11.46
CA SER A 241 -31.07 -19.67 10.11
C SER A 241 -30.04 -20.07 9.05
N TRP A 242 -28.82 -19.56 9.17
CA TRP A 242 -27.70 -19.93 8.31
C TRP A 242 -27.36 -21.43 8.41
N ASN A 243 -27.42 -22.02 9.61
CA ASN A 243 -27.04 -23.42 9.82
C ASN A 243 -27.98 -24.40 9.09
N LYS A 244 -29.25 -24.04 8.89
CA LYS A 244 -30.20 -24.83 8.07
C LYS A 244 -29.82 -24.90 6.59
N LEU A 245 -28.95 -24.01 6.13
CA LEU A 245 -28.43 -23.99 4.76
C LEU A 245 -27.12 -24.79 4.65
N ASN A 246 -26.55 -25.26 5.77
CA ASN A 246 -25.36 -26.10 5.77
C ASN A 246 -25.71 -27.56 5.52
N ASN A 247 -24.76 -28.31 4.96
CA ASN A 247 -24.90 -29.74 4.76
C ASN A 247 -23.66 -30.52 5.25
N PRO A 248 -23.76 -31.32 6.32
CA PRO A 248 -24.90 -31.42 7.24
C PRO A 248 -25.00 -30.17 8.15
N GLU A 249 -26.12 -30.02 8.86
CA GLU A 249 -26.26 -28.98 9.90
C GLU A 249 -25.26 -29.22 11.05
N LEU A 250 -24.84 -28.15 11.72
CA LEU A 250 -24.05 -28.23 12.96
C LEU A 250 -24.96 -28.44 14.19
N PRO A 251 -24.50 -29.16 15.23
CA PRO A 251 -25.20 -29.22 16.52
C PRO A 251 -25.36 -27.83 17.17
N THR A 252 -26.47 -27.60 17.86
CA THR A 252 -26.76 -26.32 18.54
C THR A 252 -25.63 -25.86 19.47
N LYS A 253 -24.96 -26.80 20.15
CA LYS A 253 -23.82 -26.49 21.05
C LYS A 253 -22.65 -25.85 20.31
N GLU A 254 -22.41 -26.20 19.05
CA GLU A 254 -21.36 -25.58 18.22
C GLU A 254 -21.69 -24.11 17.93
N LEU A 255 -22.96 -23.79 17.66
CA LEU A 255 -23.39 -22.41 17.46
C LEU A 255 -23.17 -21.56 18.73
N ASP A 256 -23.47 -22.13 19.90
CA ASP A 256 -23.23 -21.46 21.19
C ASP A 256 -21.73 -21.25 21.44
N ALA A 257 -20.90 -22.24 21.09
CA ALA A 257 -19.44 -22.16 21.18
C ALA A 257 -18.88 -21.08 20.24
N MET A 258 -19.38 -20.95 19.02
CA MET A 258 -18.97 -19.91 18.07
C MET A 258 -19.27 -18.51 18.57
N VAL A 259 -20.48 -18.28 19.09
CA VAL A 259 -20.87 -16.98 19.65
C VAL A 259 -19.98 -16.62 20.83
N LYS A 260 -19.77 -17.58 21.75
CA LYS A 260 -18.87 -17.39 22.90
C LYS A 260 -17.44 -17.06 22.45
N SER A 261 -16.92 -17.83 21.50
CA SER A 261 -15.58 -17.65 20.94
C SER A 261 -15.44 -16.29 20.25
N ALA A 262 -16.42 -15.86 19.45
CA ALA A 262 -16.40 -14.57 18.77
C ALA A 262 -16.44 -13.37 19.73
N VAL A 263 -17.21 -13.46 20.83
CA VAL A 263 -17.26 -12.43 21.90
C VAL A 263 -15.94 -12.36 22.66
N GLN A 264 -15.39 -13.51 23.05
CA GLN A 264 -14.16 -13.58 23.85
C GLN A 264 -12.92 -13.21 23.03
N GLY A 265 -12.81 -13.78 21.83
CA GLY A 265 -11.65 -13.59 20.95
C GLY A 265 -11.61 -12.25 20.25
N ARG A 266 -12.75 -11.53 20.18
CA ARG A 266 -12.89 -10.25 19.45
C ARG A 266 -12.27 -10.32 18.05
N TYR A 267 -12.42 -11.45 17.37
CA TYR A 267 -11.78 -11.67 16.08
C TYR A 267 -12.20 -10.60 15.09
N VAL A 268 -11.21 -10.11 14.34
CA VAL A 268 -11.41 -9.16 13.25
C VAL A 268 -10.94 -9.83 11.96
N TYR A 269 -11.87 -9.92 11.01
CA TYR A 269 -11.63 -10.45 9.68
C TYR A 269 -11.75 -9.32 8.66
N GLY A 270 -10.96 -9.38 7.59
CA GLY A 270 -10.88 -8.33 6.58
C GLY A 270 -10.67 -8.88 5.18
N CYS A 271 -10.28 -8.02 4.25
CA CYS A 271 -10.11 -8.36 2.83
C CYS A 271 -8.93 -9.32 2.60
N THR A 272 -8.01 -9.37 3.56
CA THR A 272 -6.84 -10.28 3.57
C THR A 272 -7.14 -11.68 4.12
N ASP A 273 -8.30 -11.92 4.74
CA ASP A 273 -8.67 -13.27 5.20
C ASP A 273 -8.88 -14.20 3.98
N PRO A 274 -8.21 -15.38 3.91
CA PRO A 274 -8.26 -16.24 2.73
C PRO A 274 -9.68 -16.66 2.31
N ILE A 275 -10.54 -16.94 3.30
CA ILE A 275 -11.92 -17.37 3.03
C ILE A 275 -12.73 -16.18 2.53
N LEU A 276 -12.71 -15.04 3.23
CA LEU A 276 -13.44 -13.85 2.77
C LEU A 276 -12.95 -13.38 1.40
N ARG A 277 -11.63 -13.42 1.14
CA ARG A 277 -11.03 -13.06 -0.15
C ARG A 277 -11.53 -13.94 -1.27
N SER A 278 -11.55 -15.26 -1.07
CA SER A 278 -12.03 -16.22 -2.09
C SER A 278 -13.50 -16.04 -2.46
N GLN A 279 -14.29 -15.45 -1.57
CA GLN A 279 -15.74 -15.23 -1.74
C GLN A 279 -16.09 -13.78 -2.11
N CYS A 280 -15.11 -12.88 -2.21
CA CYS A 280 -15.37 -11.46 -2.40
C CYS A 280 -15.57 -11.09 -3.87
N ASN A 281 -16.42 -10.10 -4.10
CA ASN A 281 -16.47 -9.33 -5.35
C ASN A 281 -16.22 -7.86 -4.99
N GLY A 282 -15.00 -7.37 -5.23
CA GLY A 282 -14.59 -6.01 -4.86
C GLY A 282 -15.42 -4.93 -5.55
N GLU A 283 -15.81 -5.13 -6.81
CA GLU A 283 -16.58 -4.16 -7.60
C GLU A 283 -17.98 -3.91 -7.02
N LYS A 284 -18.59 -4.94 -6.44
CA LYS A 284 -19.92 -4.86 -5.82
C LYS A 284 -19.85 -4.62 -4.31
N CYS A 285 -18.65 -4.44 -3.77
CA CYS A 285 -18.47 -4.34 -2.33
C CYS A 285 -18.81 -2.93 -1.83
N PRO A 286 -19.80 -2.77 -0.94
CA PRO A 286 -20.23 -1.47 -0.45
C PRO A 286 -19.18 -0.78 0.44
N ILE A 287 -18.18 -1.53 0.89
CA ILE A 287 -17.12 -1.08 1.80
C ILE A 287 -15.73 -1.13 1.17
N ALA A 288 -15.60 -1.56 -0.09
CA ALA A 288 -14.33 -1.45 -0.78
C ALA A 288 -13.95 0.04 -0.90
N PRO A 289 -12.66 0.39 -0.73
CA PRO A 289 -12.21 1.76 -0.93
C PRO A 289 -12.60 2.19 -2.36
N LYS A 290 -13.44 3.21 -2.49
CA LYS A 290 -13.87 3.72 -3.81
C LYS A 290 -12.71 4.31 -4.62
N ASN A 291 -11.58 4.54 -3.96
CA ASN A 291 -10.32 5.02 -4.54
C ASN A 291 -9.28 3.89 -4.72
N ALA A 292 -9.65 2.62 -4.54
CA ALA A 292 -8.78 1.54 -4.98
C ALA A 292 -8.68 1.64 -6.49
N VAL A 293 -7.53 2.14 -6.98
CA VAL A 293 -7.16 2.14 -8.40
C VAL A 293 -7.57 0.78 -8.94
N LYS A 294 -8.53 0.76 -9.87
CA LYS A 294 -8.98 -0.49 -10.50
C LYS A 294 -7.74 -1.10 -11.13
N LEU A 295 -7.20 -2.15 -10.52
CA LEU A 295 -6.13 -2.92 -11.15
C LEU A 295 -6.75 -3.51 -12.42
N LEU A 296 -6.28 -3.05 -13.57
CA LEU A 296 -6.74 -3.55 -14.85
C LEU A 296 -6.52 -5.06 -14.87
N THR A 297 -7.52 -5.82 -15.30
CA THR A 297 -7.32 -7.24 -15.60
C THR A 297 -6.26 -7.39 -16.70
N PRO A 298 -5.64 -8.57 -16.88
CA PRO A 298 -4.71 -8.78 -17.98
C PRO A 298 -5.32 -8.43 -19.35
N GLU A 299 -6.60 -8.73 -19.55
CA GLU A 299 -7.35 -8.38 -20.76
C GLU A 299 -7.57 -6.87 -20.89
N GLU A 300 -7.97 -6.19 -19.82
CA GLU A 300 -8.14 -4.73 -19.81
C GLU A 300 -6.81 -4.02 -20.07
N ARG A 301 -5.70 -4.54 -19.53
CA ARG A 301 -4.36 -4.03 -19.76
C ARG A 301 -3.94 -4.20 -21.22
N GLU A 302 -4.14 -5.38 -21.81
CA GLU A 302 -3.84 -5.62 -23.22
C GLU A 302 -4.65 -4.67 -24.13
N ASN A 303 -5.92 -4.47 -23.83
CA ASN A 303 -6.78 -3.54 -24.57
C ASN A 303 -6.32 -2.08 -24.40
N ALA A 304 -5.89 -1.68 -23.20
CA ALA A 304 -5.32 -0.36 -22.96
C ALA A 304 -4.01 -0.15 -23.73
N GLU A 305 -3.12 -1.14 -23.75
CA GLU A 305 -1.86 -1.10 -24.51
C GLU A 305 -2.12 -0.97 -26.02
N LYS A 306 -3.10 -1.71 -26.57
CA LYS A 306 -3.55 -1.56 -27.97
C LYS A 306 -4.07 -0.15 -28.27
N LEU A 307 -4.88 0.41 -27.36
CA LEU A 307 -5.43 1.75 -27.51
C LEU A 307 -4.34 2.83 -27.46
N LEU A 308 -3.33 2.66 -26.59
CA LEU A 308 -2.20 3.59 -26.46
C LEU A 308 -1.27 3.54 -27.69
N ALA A 309 -1.15 2.38 -28.33
CA ALA A 309 -0.36 2.21 -29.56
C ALA A 309 -1.08 2.69 -30.82
N ASP A 310 -2.40 2.92 -30.77
CA ASP A 310 -3.17 3.37 -31.92
C ASP A 310 -2.85 4.86 -32.23
N PRO A 311 -2.34 5.19 -33.43
CA PRO A 311 -2.04 6.57 -33.81
C PRO A 311 -3.28 7.48 -33.85
N LYS A 312 -4.50 6.92 -33.76
CA LYS A 312 -5.78 7.63 -33.76
C LYS A 312 -6.29 7.95 -32.36
N MET A 313 -5.43 8.00 -31.35
CA MET A 313 -5.82 8.31 -29.96
C MET A 313 -6.77 9.52 -29.84
N LEU A 314 -6.49 10.61 -30.57
CA LEU A 314 -7.31 11.83 -30.55
C LEU A 314 -8.72 11.63 -31.14
N ASP A 315 -8.93 10.66 -32.03
CA ASP A 315 -10.26 10.33 -32.55
C ASP A 315 -11.13 9.69 -31.46
N TYR A 316 -10.52 8.88 -30.59
CA TYR A 316 -11.23 8.31 -29.43
C TYR A 316 -11.62 9.38 -28.42
N VAL A 317 -10.75 10.37 -28.19
CA VAL A 317 -11.04 11.53 -27.35
C VAL A 317 -12.24 12.30 -27.91
N VAL A 318 -12.25 12.59 -29.21
CA VAL A 318 -13.39 13.26 -29.88
C VAL A 318 -14.65 12.42 -29.76
N LYS A 319 -14.58 11.12 -30.05
CA LYS A 319 -15.72 10.19 -29.94
C LYS A 319 -16.31 10.17 -28.53
N PHE A 320 -15.46 10.23 -27.51
CA PHE A 320 -15.90 10.30 -26.12
C PHE A 320 -16.51 11.67 -25.79
N GLY A 321 -15.81 12.76 -26.11
CA GLY A 321 -16.24 14.13 -25.82
C GLY A 321 -17.54 14.52 -26.51
N ARG A 322 -17.81 14.00 -27.72
CA ARG A 322 -19.07 14.17 -28.46
C ARG A 322 -20.31 13.68 -27.73
N ARG A 323 -20.16 12.83 -26.71
CA ARG A 323 -21.28 12.45 -25.81
C ARG A 323 -21.81 13.62 -25.00
N ARG A 324 -21.00 14.69 -24.85
CA ARG A 324 -21.30 15.86 -24.03
C ARG A 324 -21.28 17.17 -24.83
N LEU A 325 -20.43 17.28 -25.86
CA LEU A 325 -20.31 18.48 -26.69
C LEU A 325 -20.15 18.11 -28.18
N ILE A 326 -21.12 18.49 -29.00
CA ILE A 326 -21.17 18.16 -30.44
C ILE A 326 -20.66 19.36 -31.25
N GLY A 327 -19.86 19.10 -32.30
CA GLY A 327 -19.44 20.11 -33.28
C GLY A 327 -18.12 20.83 -32.96
N GLU A 328 -17.58 20.64 -31.75
CA GLU A 328 -16.38 21.32 -31.25
C GLU A 328 -15.17 20.37 -31.16
N ASP A 329 -14.95 19.55 -32.18
CA ASP A 329 -13.97 18.45 -32.13
C ASP A 329 -12.54 18.95 -31.90
N ASN A 330 -12.15 20.05 -32.58
CA ASN A 330 -10.82 20.65 -32.40
C ASN A 330 -10.62 21.12 -30.96
N VAL A 331 -11.63 21.73 -30.34
CA VAL A 331 -11.55 22.20 -28.95
C VAL A 331 -11.40 21.02 -27.98
N LEU A 332 -12.10 19.92 -28.23
CA LEU A 332 -11.95 18.68 -27.44
C LEU A 332 -10.51 18.14 -27.52
N GLN A 333 -9.96 18.03 -28.74
CA GLN A 333 -8.58 17.56 -28.94
C GLN A 333 -7.56 18.50 -28.30
N THR A 334 -7.70 19.81 -28.53
CA THR A 334 -6.81 20.84 -27.98
C THR A 334 -6.81 20.81 -26.46
N ASN A 335 -7.99 20.77 -25.82
CA ASN A 335 -8.07 20.69 -24.36
C ASN A 335 -7.40 19.43 -23.81
N PHE A 336 -7.62 18.27 -24.44
CA PHE A 336 -6.98 17.03 -24.02
C PHE A 336 -5.45 17.13 -24.09
N VAL A 337 -4.90 17.63 -25.21
CA VAL A 337 -3.45 17.80 -25.39
C VAL A 337 -2.86 18.79 -24.39
N ILE A 338 -3.53 19.93 -24.15
CA ILE A 338 -3.10 20.93 -23.17
C ILE A 338 -3.02 20.30 -21.78
N ILE A 339 -4.05 19.57 -21.36
CA ILE A 339 -4.07 18.93 -20.04
C ILE A 339 -2.96 17.90 -19.90
N CYS A 340 -2.74 17.05 -20.91
CA CYS A 340 -1.68 16.05 -20.90
C CYS A 340 -0.28 16.68 -20.94
N SER A 341 -0.12 17.85 -21.58
CA SER A 341 1.17 18.55 -21.64
C SER A 341 1.71 18.93 -20.27
N GLY A 342 0.83 19.08 -19.25
CA GLY A 342 1.19 19.30 -17.86
C GLY A 342 2.07 18.21 -17.24
N GLN A 343 2.09 17.01 -17.84
CA GLN A 343 2.94 15.89 -17.42
C GLN A 343 4.28 15.83 -18.18
N THR A 344 4.55 16.81 -19.04
CA THR A 344 5.76 16.86 -19.86
C THR A 344 6.73 17.91 -19.33
N LYS A 345 7.98 17.86 -19.79
CA LYS A 345 9.00 18.86 -19.46
C LYS A 345 8.63 20.28 -19.90
N TYR A 346 7.80 20.41 -20.93
CA TYR A 346 7.42 21.70 -21.54
C TYR A 346 5.90 21.81 -21.60
N PRO A 347 5.24 22.11 -20.47
CA PRO A 347 3.79 22.23 -20.43
C PRO A 347 3.31 23.40 -21.26
N VAL A 348 2.15 23.23 -21.90
CA VAL A 348 1.49 24.25 -22.71
C VAL A 348 0.41 24.93 -21.87
N SER A 349 0.45 26.25 -21.79
CA SER A 349 -0.60 27.04 -21.16
C SER A 349 -1.58 27.57 -22.21
N CYS A 350 -2.87 27.63 -21.88
CA CYS A 350 -3.91 28.13 -22.77
C CYS A 350 -4.96 28.94 -22.00
N ILE A 351 -5.50 29.96 -22.65
CA ILE A 351 -6.65 30.73 -22.16
C ILE A 351 -7.83 30.46 -23.10
N LEU A 352 -8.87 29.82 -22.57
CA LEU A 352 -10.12 29.61 -23.30
C LEU A 352 -11.01 30.85 -23.17
N SER A 353 -11.02 31.69 -24.20
CA SER A 353 -11.86 32.89 -24.28
C SER A 353 -13.08 32.68 -25.18
N GLY A 354 -14.15 33.45 -24.97
CA GLY A 354 -15.41 33.33 -25.70
C GLY A 354 -16.59 33.95 -24.96
N PHE A 355 -17.75 34.05 -25.61
CA PHE A 355 -18.95 34.64 -25.00
C PHE A 355 -19.57 33.71 -23.94
N SER A 356 -20.42 34.27 -23.07
CA SER A 356 -21.17 33.46 -22.11
C SER A 356 -22.08 32.48 -22.86
N GLY A 357 -22.13 31.22 -22.42
CA GLY A 357 -22.91 30.17 -23.07
C GLY A 357 -22.24 29.51 -24.29
N SER A 358 -21.03 29.90 -24.68
CA SER A 358 -20.32 29.33 -25.85
C SER A 358 -19.71 27.93 -25.63
N GLY A 359 -20.11 27.21 -24.57
CA GLY A 359 -19.65 25.84 -24.31
C GLY A 359 -18.22 25.67 -23.76
N LYS A 360 -17.49 26.75 -23.42
CA LYS A 360 -16.08 26.70 -22.94
C LYS A 360 -15.85 25.72 -21.76
N ASN A 361 -16.67 25.83 -20.72
CA ASN A 361 -16.54 24.96 -19.56
C ASN A 361 -16.98 23.53 -19.89
N GLU A 362 -17.92 23.36 -20.82
CA GLU A 362 -18.38 22.04 -21.24
C GLU A 362 -17.35 21.31 -22.10
N SER A 363 -16.59 22.02 -22.94
CA SER A 363 -15.51 21.40 -23.73
C SER A 363 -14.40 20.84 -22.82
N PHE A 364 -14.06 21.55 -21.74
CA PHE A 364 -13.16 21.03 -20.72
C PHE A 364 -13.77 19.85 -19.95
N ARG A 365 -15.00 19.99 -19.44
CA ARG A 365 -15.70 18.92 -18.70
C ARG A 365 -15.92 17.65 -19.52
N ALA A 366 -16.03 17.77 -20.84
CA ALA A 366 -16.18 16.65 -21.76
C ALA A 366 -14.94 15.75 -21.81
N VAL A 367 -13.73 16.34 -21.77
CA VAL A 367 -12.47 15.58 -21.82
C VAL A 367 -11.89 15.29 -20.44
N LYS A 368 -12.23 16.08 -19.42
CA LYS A 368 -11.78 15.90 -18.03
C LYS A 368 -11.96 14.47 -17.51
N LEU A 369 -13.02 13.79 -17.90
CA LEU A 369 -13.33 12.42 -17.47
C LEU A 369 -12.35 11.36 -18.00
N LEU A 370 -11.54 11.71 -19.01
CA LEU A 370 -10.48 10.84 -19.55
C LEU A 370 -9.14 11.04 -18.83
N ILE A 371 -9.05 12.04 -17.94
CA ILE A 371 -7.81 12.45 -17.29
C ILE A 371 -7.81 11.99 -15.83
N PRO A 372 -6.71 11.42 -15.32
CA PRO A 372 -6.57 11.11 -13.91
C PRO A 372 -6.79 12.36 -13.04
N SER A 373 -7.57 12.23 -11.96
CA SER A 373 -7.93 13.37 -11.10
C SER A 373 -6.71 14.06 -10.48
N GLU A 374 -5.66 13.30 -10.22
CA GLU A 374 -4.38 13.75 -9.67
C GLU A 374 -3.58 14.64 -10.62
N TRP A 375 -3.91 14.66 -11.92
CA TRP A 375 -3.24 15.53 -12.90
C TRP A 375 -3.83 16.94 -12.96
N LEU A 376 -4.93 17.19 -12.26
CA LEU A 376 -5.69 18.43 -12.34
C LEU A 376 -5.83 19.08 -10.97
N PHE A 377 -5.55 20.38 -10.91
CA PHE A 377 -5.87 21.20 -9.75
C PHE A 377 -6.74 22.37 -10.19
N GLU A 378 -7.96 22.46 -9.67
CA GLU A 378 -9.00 23.40 -10.13
C GLU A 378 -9.26 24.54 -9.15
N PHE A 379 -9.32 25.75 -9.69
CA PHE A 379 -9.72 26.97 -9.00
C PHE A 379 -10.95 27.59 -9.65
N THR A 380 -11.98 27.84 -8.86
CA THR A 380 -13.14 28.63 -9.31
C THR A 380 -12.77 30.10 -9.55
N THR A 381 -11.90 30.68 -8.71
CA THR A 381 -11.42 32.07 -8.81
C THR A 381 -9.91 32.16 -8.54
N SER A 382 -9.15 32.87 -9.37
CA SER A 382 -7.73 33.13 -9.11
C SER A 382 -7.55 34.27 -8.10
N THR A 383 -7.54 33.98 -6.81
CA THR A 383 -6.95 34.88 -5.81
C THR A 383 -5.51 34.47 -5.52
N PRO A 384 -4.59 35.40 -5.21
CA PRO A 384 -3.24 35.07 -4.76
C PRO A 384 -3.21 34.09 -3.57
N GLU A 385 -4.24 34.12 -2.74
CA GLU A 385 -4.46 33.19 -1.63
C GLU A 385 -4.77 31.78 -2.11
N ALA A 386 -5.53 31.61 -3.19
CA ALA A 386 -5.89 30.30 -3.72
C ALA A 386 -4.64 29.51 -4.16
N VAL A 387 -3.65 30.18 -4.75
CA VAL A 387 -2.37 29.58 -5.18
C VAL A 387 -1.58 28.99 -4.00
N LYS A 388 -1.73 29.53 -2.78
CA LYS A 388 -1.06 28.99 -1.57
C LYS A 388 -1.57 27.61 -1.16
N HIS A 389 -2.71 27.18 -1.68
CA HIS A 389 -3.30 25.87 -1.39
C HIS A 389 -2.86 24.79 -2.38
N ILE A 390 -2.04 25.13 -3.39
CA ILE A 390 -1.42 24.13 -4.25
C ILE A 390 -0.36 23.40 -3.43
N PRO A 391 -0.41 22.07 -3.31
CA PRO A 391 0.63 21.28 -2.66
C PRO A 391 2.00 21.56 -3.30
N GLU A 392 3.05 21.69 -2.49
CA GLU A 392 4.41 21.98 -3.00
C GLU A 392 4.91 20.89 -3.96
N GLU A 393 4.40 19.67 -3.80
CA GLU A 393 4.69 18.48 -4.60
C GLU A 393 3.77 18.30 -5.82
N PHE A 394 2.78 19.17 -6.03
CA PHE A 394 1.83 18.99 -7.14
C PHE A 394 2.51 19.12 -8.50
N THR A 395 2.31 18.12 -9.35
CA THR A 395 2.81 18.08 -10.72
C THR A 395 1.65 17.80 -11.68
N GLY A 396 1.21 18.83 -12.41
CA GLY A 396 0.12 18.69 -13.35
C GLY A 396 -0.43 20.01 -13.89
N THR A 397 -1.66 19.97 -14.37
CA THR A 397 -2.31 21.10 -15.03
C THR A 397 -3.18 21.87 -14.04
N LEU A 398 -2.87 23.16 -13.87
CA LEU A 398 -3.72 24.09 -13.13
C LEU A 398 -4.85 24.60 -14.03
N VAL A 399 -6.08 24.56 -13.51
CA VAL A 399 -7.27 25.00 -14.24
C VAL A 399 -7.91 26.13 -13.46
N ILE A 400 -8.03 27.28 -14.10
CA ILE A 400 -8.55 28.51 -13.49
C ILE A 400 -9.80 28.92 -14.29
N TYR A 401 -10.98 28.88 -13.65
CA TYR A 401 -12.24 29.20 -14.32
C TYR A 401 -12.48 30.71 -14.47
N GLU A 402 -12.08 31.51 -13.48
CA GLU A 402 -12.17 32.98 -13.53
C GLU A 402 -10.80 33.60 -13.21
N ILE A 403 -10.23 34.31 -14.19
CA ILE A 403 -8.99 35.07 -14.02
C ILE A 403 -9.35 36.47 -13.50
N SER A 404 -9.29 36.65 -12.19
CA SER A 404 -9.36 37.96 -11.55
C SER A 404 -7.94 38.45 -11.22
N ARG A 405 -7.43 39.40 -12.01
CA ARG A 405 -6.17 40.15 -11.77
C ARG A 405 -4.93 39.30 -11.41
N LEU A 406 -4.52 38.39 -12.29
CA LEU A 406 -3.14 37.92 -12.33
C LEU A 406 -2.33 38.89 -13.21
N GLU A 407 -1.87 40.01 -12.65
CA GLU A 407 -0.86 40.83 -13.32
C GLU A 407 0.49 40.13 -13.21
N SER A 408 1.00 39.61 -14.33
CA SER A 408 2.37 39.17 -14.45
C SER A 408 3.29 40.37 -14.30
N LYS A 409 3.98 40.47 -13.16
CA LYS A 409 5.19 41.30 -13.05
C LYS A 409 6.37 40.47 -13.57
N THR A 410 6.45 40.38 -14.89
CA THR A 410 7.69 40.02 -15.60
C THR A 410 8.20 41.26 -16.28
#